data_AF-A0A9P6PMW5-F1
#
_entry.id   AF-A0A9P6PMW5-F1
#
_cell.length_a   1.000
_cell.length_b   1.000
_cell.length_c   1.000
_cell.angle_alpha   90.00
_cell.angle_beta   90.00
_cell.angle_gamma   90.00
#
_symmetry.space_group_name_H-M   'P 1'
#
loop_
_entity.id
_entity.type
_entity.pdbx_description
1 polymer ?
#
loop_
_entity_poly.entity_id
_entity_poly.type
_entity_poly.pdbx_seq_one_letter_code
_entity_poly.pdbx_strand_id
1 'polypeptide(L)' 'MTAEVERAKQQLKPSLLLSLDGTTAIAEDIGRQMVTTGKRTSPQEVEKSINKITAADVHRVASQYLWDRE' A
#
# COMPACT_ATOMS: atom_id res chain seq x y z
N MET A 1 0.66 -14.48 -13.57
CA MET A 1 1.23 -13.55 -12.56
C MET A 1 0.65 -12.14 -12.68
N THR A 2 0.76 -11.47 -13.84
CA THR A 2 0.32 -10.06 -14.00
C THR A 2 -1.16 -9.84 -13.69
N ALA A 3 -2.06 -10.73 -14.14
CA ALA A 3 -3.48 -10.63 -13.85
C ALA A 3 -3.81 -10.72 -12.33
N GLU A 4 -3.07 -11.56 -11.59
CA GLU A 4 -3.28 -11.70 -10.15
C GLU A 4 -2.77 -10.47 -9.38
N VAL A 5 -1.67 -9.88 -9.82
CA VAL A 5 -1.17 -8.61 -9.25
C VAL A 5 -2.18 -7.48 -9.47
N GLU A 6 -2.76 -7.38 -10.66
CA GLU A 6 -3.81 -6.37 -10.93
C GLU A 6 -5.06 -6.62 -10.09
N ARG A 7 -5.49 -7.87 -9.95
CA ARG A 7 -6.61 -8.24 -9.07
C ARG A 7 -6.32 -7.86 -7.61
N ALA A 8 -5.13 -8.17 -7.10
CA ALA A 8 -4.73 -7.82 -5.74
C ALA A 8 -4.71 -6.30 -5.52
N LYS A 9 -4.21 -5.51 -6.49
CA LYS A 9 -4.29 -4.05 -6.43
C LYS A 9 -5.74 -3.54 -6.39
N GLN A 10 -6.63 -4.14 -7.19
CA GLN A 10 -8.06 -3.79 -7.21
C GLN A 10 -8.76 -4.10 -5.90
N GLN A 11 -8.29 -5.10 -5.14
CA GLN A 11 -8.81 -5.42 -3.81
C GLN A 11 -8.21 -4.51 -2.73
N LEU A 12 -6.91 -4.22 -2.78
CA LEU A 12 -6.21 -3.42 -1.78
C LEU A 12 -6.69 -1.96 -1.74
N LYS A 13 -6.90 -1.35 -2.90
CA LYS A 13 -7.26 0.08 -2.99
C LYS A 13 -8.57 0.43 -2.26
N PRO A 14 -9.70 -0.27 -2.49
CA PRO A 14 -10.92 -0.06 -1.71
C PRO A 14 -10.71 -0.28 -0.22
N SER A 15 -10.02 -1.36 0.19
CA SER A 15 -9.80 -1.64 1.61
C SER A 15 -9.05 -0.51 2.32
N LEU A 16 -8.07 0.11 1.67
CA LEU A 16 -7.37 1.28 2.21
C LEU A 16 -8.30 2.50 2.33
N LEU A 17 -9.14 2.76 1.33
CA LEU A 17 -10.10 3.88 1.39
C LEU A 17 -11.16 3.65 2.48
N LEU A 18 -11.66 2.43 2.63
CA LEU A 18 -12.60 2.07 3.69
C LEU A 18 -11.97 2.24 5.08
N SER A 19 -10.66 1.98 5.23
CA SER A 19 -9.97 2.20 6.51
C SER A 19 -9.89 3.67 6.92
N LEU A 20 -10.16 4.60 5.98
CA LEU A 20 -10.16 6.04 6.21
C LEU A 20 -11.59 6.60 6.36
N ASP A 21 -12.59 5.76 6.61
CA ASP A 21 -13.97 6.20 6.78
C ASP A 21 -14.15 6.95 8.11
N GLY A 22 -14.61 8.19 8.03
CA GLY A 22 -14.79 9.09 9.16
C GLY A 22 -13.58 9.96 9.52
N THR A 23 -13.86 11.09 10.16
CA THR A 23 -12.86 12.11 10.51
C THR A 23 -11.82 11.63 11.51
N THR A 24 -12.19 10.75 12.45
CA THR A 24 -11.27 10.16 13.43
C THR A 24 -10.21 9.29 12.76
N ALA A 25 -10.60 8.42 11.83
CA ALA A 25 -9.67 7.57 11.08
C ALA A 25 -8.71 8.40 10.23
N ILE A 26 -9.21 9.45 9.57
CA ILE A 26 -8.38 10.40 8.83
C ILE A 26 -7.37 11.12 9.75
N ALA A 27 -7.80 11.58 10.93
CA ALA A 27 -6.93 12.27 11.87
C ALA A 27 -5.81 11.35 12.41
N GLU A 28 -6.16 10.10 12.73
CA GLU A 28 -5.21 9.08 13.14
C GLU A 28 -4.18 8.77 12.03
N ASP A 29 -4.63 8.56 10.79
CA ASP A 29 -3.73 8.31 9.66
C ASP A 29 -2.76 9.48 9.42
N ILE A 30 -3.25 10.72 9.50
CA ILE A 30 -2.38 11.91 9.41
C ILE A 30 -1.32 11.88 10.53
N GLY A 31 -1.74 11.72 11.78
CA GLY A 31 -0.84 11.70 12.93
C GLY A 31 0.21 10.60 12.80
N ARG A 32 -0.22 9.38 12.47
CA ARG A 32 0.65 8.22 12.25
C ARG A 32 1.68 8.50 11.17
N GLN A 33 1.28 9.01 10.01
CA GLN A 33 2.20 9.28 8.90
C GLN A 33 3.21 10.38 9.26
N MET A 34 2.78 11.43 9.96
CA MET A 34 3.67 12.50 10.41
C MET A 34 4.73 11.97 11.39
N VAL A 35 4.35 11.12 12.34
CA VAL A 35 5.29 10.55 13.32
C VAL A 35 6.25 9.54 12.67
N THR A 36 5.76 8.71 11.75
CA THR A 36 6.56 7.60 11.19
C THR A 36 7.41 8.00 9.98
N THR A 37 6.93 8.93 9.16
CA THR A 37 7.57 9.29 7.87
C THR A 37 7.90 10.78 7.74
N GLY A 38 7.45 11.61 8.70
CA GLY A 38 7.63 13.06 8.65
C GLY A 38 6.78 13.78 7.61
N LYS A 39 5.92 13.08 6.87
CA LYS A 39 5.07 13.67 5.83
C LYS A 39 3.73 12.96 5.72
N ARG A 40 2.71 13.69 5.30
CA ARG A 40 1.43 13.11 4.89
C ARG A 40 1.47 12.76 3.40
N THR A 41 1.20 11.50 3.09
CA THR A 41 0.88 10.98 1.76
C THR A 41 -0.63 10.86 1.64
N SER A 42 -1.21 11.57 0.68
CA SER A 42 -2.66 11.53 0.44
C SER A 42 -3.11 10.15 -0.07
N PRO A 43 -4.39 9.77 0.12
CA PRO A 43 -4.91 8.52 -0.43
C PRO A 43 -4.68 8.37 -1.95
N GLN A 44 -4.74 9.47 -2.70
CA GLN A 44 -4.49 9.51 -4.14
C GLN A 44 -3.01 9.23 -4.48
N GLU A 45 -2.07 9.70 -3.66
CA GLU A 45 -0.65 9.42 -3.84
C GLU A 45 -0.32 7.96 -3.49
N VAL A 46 -0.95 7.42 -2.44
CA VAL A 46 -0.88 5.99 -2.11
C VAL A 46 -1.42 5.16 -3.28
N GLU A 47 -2.58 5.53 -3.83
CA GLU A 47 -3.16 4.84 -4.98
C GLU A 47 -2.24 4.84 -6.20
N LYS A 48 -1.67 6.01 -6.54
CA LYS A 48 -0.68 6.14 -7.63
C LYS A 48 0.53 5.26 -7.39
N SER A 49 0.99 5.14 -6.15
CA SER A 49 2.12 4.30 -5.78
C SER A 49 1.79 2.81 -5.95
N ILE A 50 0.59 2.38 -5.55
CA ILE A 50 0.10 1.01 -5.74
C ILE A 50 0.00 0.67 -7.23
N ASN A 51 -0.53 1.58 -8.05
CA ASN A 51 -0.70 1.34 -9.48
C ASN A 51 0.64 1.11 -10.21
N LYS A 52 1.75 1.72 -9.72
CA LYS A 52 3.10 1.54 -10.28
C LYS A 52 3.73 0.17 -10.00
N ILE A 53 3.22 -0.59 -9.04
CA ILE A 53 3.83 -1.88 -8.64
C ILE A 53 3.70 -2.89 -9.79
N THR A 54 4.77 -3.58 -10.14
CA THR A 54 4.73 -4.63 -11.17
C THR A 54 4.84 -6.03 -10.57
N ALA A 55 4.56 -7.07 -11.35
CA ALA A 55 4.82 -8.45 -10.92
C ALA A 55 6.31 -8.68 -10.62
N ALA A 56 7.21 -8.00 -11.35
CA ALA A 56 8.65 -8.07 -11.07
C ALA A 56 9.01 -7.50 -9.70
N ASP A 57 8.37 -6.40 -9.28
CA ASP A 57 8.57 -5.83 -7.94
C ASP A 57 8.14 -6.81 -6.85
N VAL A 58 6.98 -7.46 -7.03
CA VAL A 58 6.48 -8.47 -6.10
C VAL A 58 7.47 -9.63 -5.97
N HIS A 59 7.96 -10.17 -7.10
CA HIS A 59 8.98 -11.23 -7.08
C HIS A 59 10.28 -10.80 -6.42
N ARG A 60 10.78 -9.60 -6.73
CA ARG A 60 12.01 -9.07 -6.14
C ARG A 60 11.90 -8.97 -4.62
N VAL A 61 10.79 -8.42 -4.12
CA VAL A 61 10.55 -8.28 -2.68
C VAL A 61 10.37 -9.65 -2.02
N ALA A 62 9.61 -10.56 -2.62
CA ALA A 62 9.44 -11.92 -2.10
C ALA A 62 10.76 -12.69 -2.04
N SER A 63 11.60 -12.57 -3.07
CA SER A 63 12.92 -13.21 -3.11
C SER A 63 13.86 -12.62 -2.06
N GLN A 64 13.82 -11.31 -1.85
CA GLN A 64 14.67 -10.64 -0.86
C GLN A 64 14.25 -10.97 0.58
N TYR A 65 12.95 -11.00 0.86
CA TYR A 65 12.44 -11.01 2.24
C TYR A 65 11.79 -12.32 2.71
N LEU A 66 11.38 -13.20 1.80
CA LEU A 66 10.61 -14.40 2.13
C LEU A 66 11.27 -15.71 1.67
N TRP A 67 12.01 -15.70 0.55
CA TRP A 67 12.63 -16.90 0.01
C TRP A 67 13.91 -17.28 0.76
N ASP A 68 14.04 -18.58 1.07
CA ASP A 68 15.26 -19.23 1.57
C ASP A 68 15.94 -18.49 2.73
N ARG A 69 15.12 -18.16 3.72
CA ARG A 69 15.53 -17.54 4.98
C ARG A 69 15.60 -18.57 6.10
N GLU A 70 16.35 -19.64 5.86
CA GLU A 70 16.83 -20.59 6.88
C GLU A 70 18.36 -20.70 6.82
#